data_AF-A0A928P9U4-F1
#
_entry.id   AF-A0A928P9U4-F1
#
_cell.length_a   1.000
_cell.length_b   1.000
_cell.length_c   1.000
_cell.angle_alpha   90.00
_cell.angle_beta   90.00
_cell.angle_gamma   90.00
#
_symmetry.space_group_name_H-M   'P 1'
#
loop_
_entity.id
_entity.type
_entity.pdbx_description
1 polymer ?
#
loop_
_entity_poly.entity_id
_entity_poly.type
_entity_poly.pdbx_seq_one_letter_code
_entity_poly.pdbx_strand_id
1 'polypeptide(L)' 'MGYAGMDYVIIDLEHGPNSVQSVQNLIRGAQVAGLMPIVRVKESCSSVMGEVLDIGAGGIQVPQVERERKLRQ' A
#
# COMPACT_ATOMS: atom_id res chain seq x y z
N MET A 1 5.82 -12.94 8.55
CA MET A 1 5.65 -12.61 7.12
C MET A 1 7.00 -12.38 6.45
N GLY A 2 7.78 -11.38 6.88
CA GLY A 2 9.12 -11.06 6.35
C GLY A 2 10.01 -12.26 6.00
N TYR A 3 10.18 -13.19 6.92
CA TYR A 3 11.08 -14.34 6.75
C TYR A 3 10.37 -15.62 6.26
N ALA A 4 9.13 -15.52 5.79
CA ALA A 4 8.37 -16.68 5.30
C ALA A 4 8.66 -17.02 3.82
N GLY A 5 9.61 -16.33 3.18
CA GLY A 5 9.95 -16.54 1.77
C GLY A 5 8.93 -15.96 0.79
N MET A 6 8.22 -14.90 1.18
CA MET A 6 7.33 -14.16 0.28
C MET A 6 8.13 -13.15 -0.55
N ASP A 7 7.61 -12.76 -1.72
CA ASP A 7 8.22 -11.71 -2.56
C ASP A 7 7.70 -10.30 -2.20
N TYR A 8 6.46 -10.21 -1.74
CA TYR A 8 5.78 -8.96 -1.43
C TYR A 8 4.76 -9.13 -0.31
N VAL A 9 4.30 -8.00 0.24
CA VAL A 9 3.22 -7.96 1.24
C VAL A 9 2.22 -6.87 0.88
N ILE A 10 0.93 -7.15 1.07
CA ILE A 10 -0.13 -6.15 0.95
C ILE A 10 -0.44 -5.61 2.34
N ILE A 11 -0.24 -4.31 2.53
CA ILE A 11 -0.57 -3.59 3.76
C ILE A 11 -1.94 -2.94 3.56
N ASP A 12 -2.89 -3.32 4.41
CA ASP A 12 -4.27 -2.86 4.28
C ASP A 12 -4.48 -1.50 4.94
N LEU A 13 -4.80 -0.50 4.14
CA LEU A 13 -5.27 0.82 4.58
C LEU A 13 -6.78 0.97 4.36
N GLU A 14 -7.47 0.02 3.71
CA GLU A 14 -8.89 0.10 3.36
C GLU A 14 -9.81 -0.12 4.58
N HIS A 15 -9.64 -1.26 5.25
CA HIS A 15 -10.54 -1.70 6.32
C HIS A 15 -9.87 -1.78 7.70
N GLY A 16 -8.57 -1.56 7.76
CA GLY A 16 -7.82 -1.54 9.02
C GLY A 16 -7.88 -0.18 9.74
N PRO A 17 -7.51 -0.15 11.03
CA PRO A 17 -7.37 1.10 11.80
C PRO A 17 -6.11 1.90 11.41
N ASN A 18 -5.44 1.54 10.32
CA ASN A 18 -4.20 2.15 9.88
C ASN A 18 -4.45 3.57 9.36
N SER A 19 -3.50 4.45 9.66
CA SER A 19 -3.26 5.72 8.98
C SER A 19 -2.03 5.62 8.07
N VAL A 20 -1.85 6.56 7.15
CA VAL A 20 -0.64 6.66 6.31
C VAL A 20 0.63 6.63 7.17
N GLN A 21 0.63 7.38 8.28
CA GLN A 21 1.74 7.42 9.22
C GLN A 21 2.03 6.05 9.87
N SER A 22 1.00 5.29 10.25
CA SER A 22 1.18 3.95 10.81
C SER A 22 1.71 2.95 9.77
N VAL A 23 1.27 3.06 8.52
CA VAL A 23 1.70 2.21 7.40
C VAL A 23 3.18 2.40 7.11
N GLN A 24 3.74 3.59 7.31
CA GLN A 24 5.17 3.85 7.10
C GLN A 24 6.08 2.91 7.90
N ASN A 25 5.73 2.56 9.15
CA ASN A 25 6.52 1.62 9.94
C ASN A 25 6.40 0.18 9.41
N LEU A 26 5.24 -0.21 8.88
CA LEU A 26 5.02 -1.51 8.25
C LEU A 26 5.81 -1.63 6.94
N ILE A 27 5.85 -0.56 6.14
CA ILE A 27 6.67 -0.45 4.92
C ILE A 27 8.15 -0.67 5.26
N ARG A 28 8.68 0.05 6.27
CA ARG A 28 10.07 -0.14 6.70
C ARG A 28 10.34 -1.59 7.12
N GLY A 29 9.44 -2.19 7.89
CA GLY A 29 9.57 -3.59 8.29
C GLY A 29 9.59 -4.56 7.12
N ALA A 30 8.75 -4.33 6.10
CA ALA A 30 8.73 -5.12 4.87
C ALA A 30 10.04 -4.98 4.10
N GLN A 31 10.52 -3.75 3.90
CA GLN A 31 11.78 -3.48 3.17
C GLN A 31 12.99 -4.10 3.87
N VAL A 32 13.10 -3.98 5.19
CA VAL A 32 14.18 -4.61 5.98
C VAL A 32 14.15 -6.14 5.84
N ALA A 33 12.97 -6.72 5.69
CA ALA A 33 12.80 -8.14 5.45
C ALA A 33 12.97 -8.55 3.98
N GLY A 34 13.31 -7.62 3.07
CA GLY A 34 13.48 -7.89 1.64
C GLY A 34 12.17 -8.05 0.86
N LEU A 35 11.03 -7.67 1.45
CA LEU A 35 9.72 -7.72 0.81
C LEU A 35 9.40 -6.42 0.09
N MET A 36 8.75 -6.53 -1.07
CA MET A 36 8.13 -5.38 -1.73
C MET A 36 6.81 -4.99 -1.02
N PRO A 37 6.69 -3.76 -0.47
CA PRO A 37 5.46 -3.34 0.20
C PRO A 37 4.45 -2.77 -0.81
N ILE A 38 3.29 -3.42 -0.94
CA ILE A 38 2.14 -2.91 -1.68
C ILE A 38 1.11 -2.39 -0.69
N VAL A 39 0.56 -1.20 -0.91
CA VAL A 39 -0.45 -0.63 -0.01
C VAL A 39 -1.81 -0.60 -0.68
N ARG A 40 -2.82 -1.19 -0.02
CA ARG A 40 -4.22 -1.12 -0.47
C ARG A 40 -4.89 0.11 0.13
N VAL A 41 -5.12 1.13 -0.69
CA VAL A 41 -5.71 2.41 -0.26
C VAL A 41 -7.21 2.30 -0.05
N LYS A 42 -7.82 3.24 0.69
CA LYS A 42 -9.29 3.30 0.92
C LYS A 42 -10.07 3.64 -0.34
N GLU A 43 -9.50 4.48 -1.18
CA GLU A 43 -10.16 5.03 -2.35
C GLU A 43 -9.15 5.45 -3.39
N SER A 44 -9.64 5.69 -4.61
CA SER A 44 -8.82 6.14 -5.73
C SER A 44 -8.57 7.66 -5.67
N CYS A 45 -7.96 8.15 -4.60
CA CYS A 45 -7.64 9.56 -4.39
C CYS A 45 -6.15 9.83 -4.63
N SER A 46 -5.82 10.69 -5.59
CA SER A 46 -4.43 10.97 -5.99
C SER A 46 -3.56 11.50 -4.84
N SER A 47 -4.15 12.24 -3.88
CA SER A 47 -3.42 12.72 -2.69
C SER A 47 -2.96 11.57 -1.80
N VAL A 48 -3.88 10.67 -1.43
CA VAL A 48 -3.57 9.53 -0.56
C VAL A 48 -2.59 8.58 -1.26
N MET A 49 -2.75 8.39 -2.58
CA MET A 49 -1.81 7.60 -3.36
C MET A 49 -0.41 8.20 -3.37
N GLY A 50 -0.30 9.51 -3.60
CA GLY A 50 0.97 10.24 -3.54
C GLY A 50 1.63 10.12 -2.17
N GLU A 51 0.89 10.39 -1.09
CA GLU A 51 1.39 10.26 0.28
C GLU A 51 1.91 8.86 0.59
N VAL A 52 1.20 7.82 0.12
CA VAL A 52 1.60 6.42 0.30
C VAL A 52 2.87 6.07 -0.48
N LEU A 53 3.06 6.62 -1.68
CA LEU A 53 4.31 6.46 -2.45
C LEU A 53 5.47 7.22 -1.79
N ASP A 54 5.22 8.43 -1.30
CA ASP A 54 6.23 9.27 -0.64
C ASP A 54 6.81 8.61 0.62
N ILE A 55 6.01 7.79 1.32
CA ILE A 55 6.48 7.03 2.48
C ILE A 55 7.15 5.69 2.13
N GLY A 56 7.34 5.39 0.84
CA GLY A 56 8.15 4.27 0.35
C GLY A 56 7.38 3.02 -0.05
N ALA A 57 6.09 3.10 -0.35
CA ALA A 57 5.36 1.98 -0.95
C ALA A 57 5.97 1.62 -2.31
N GLY A 58 6.16 0.32 -2.57
CA GLY A 58 6.62 -0.19 -3.87
C GLY A 58 5.51 -0.25 -4.92
N GLY A 59 4.25 -0.12 -4.49
CA GLY A 59 3.09 -0.04 -5.36
C GLY A 59 1.79 0.17 -4.60
N ILE A 60 0.73 0.46 -5.34
CA ILE A 60 -0.61 0.74 -4.81
C ILE A 60 -1.59 -0.29 -5.36
N GLN A 61 -2.42 -0.84 -4.48
CA GLN A 61 -3.59 -1.60 -4.85
C GLN A 61 -4.84 -0.71 -4.68
N VAL A 62 -5.53 -0.42 -5.79
CA VAL A 62 -6.77 0.36 -5.78
C VAL A 62 -7.96 -0.57 -5.51
N PRO A 63 -8.81 -0.29 -4.52
CA PRO A 63 -9.98 -1.12 -4.23
C PRO A 63 -11.12 -0.87 -5.21
N GLN A 64 -11.99 -1.89 -5.37
CA GLN A 64 -13.30 -1.79 -6.04
C GLN A 64 -13.24 -1.08 -7.41
N VAL A 65 -12.40 -1.56 -8.31
CA VAL A 65 -12.29 -1.01 -9.67
C VAL A 65 -13.40 -1.59 -10.55
N GLU A 66 -14.48 -0.83 -10.73
CA GLU A 66 -15.65 -1.28 -11.50
C GLU A 66 -15.69 -0.73 -12.94
N ARG A 67 -14.93 0.32 -13.23
CA ARG A 67 -14.85 0.95 -14.56
C ARG A 67 -13.45 1.47 -14.85
N GLU A 68 -13.04 1.39 -16.11
CA GLU A 68 -11.73 1.85 -16.58
C GLU A 68 -11.43 3.32 -16.22
N ARG A 69 -12.44 4.20 -16.18
CA ARG A 69 -12.25 5.61 -15.81
C ARG A 69 -11.68 5.79 -14.39
N LYS A 70 -11.87 4.81 -13.50
CA LYS A 70 -11.34 4.84 -12.13
C LYS A 70 -9.82 4.56 -12.10
N LEU A 71 -9.27 3.89 -13.13
CA LEU A 71 -7.83 3.61 -13.26
C LEU A 71 -7.01 4.77 -13.86
N ARG A 72 -7.65 5.70 -14.58
CA ARG A 72 -6.97 6.76 -15.36
C ARG A 72 -6.95 8.14 -14.67
N GLN A 73 -7.36 8.23 -13.41
CA GLN A 73 -7.33 9.45 -12.59
C GLN A 73 -6.04 9.54 -11.79
#